data_AF-A0A2V6XSD5-F1
#
_entry.id   AF-A0A2V6XSD5-F1
#
_cell.length_a   1.000
_cell.length_b   1.000
_cell.length_c   1.000
_cell.angle_alpha   90.00
_cell.angle_beta   90.00
_cell.angle_gamma   90.00
#
_symmetry.space_group_name_H-M   'P 1'
#
loop_
_entity.id
_entity.type
_entity.pdbx_description
1 polymer ?
#
loop_
_entity_poly.entity_id
_entity_poly.type
_entity_poly.pdbx_seq_one_letter_code
_entity_poly.pdbx_strand_id
1 'polypeptide(L)'
;MPIHLVIVNRLHPDVCEDLRARFAGDTNVRVILDRRLGARRRRTAPAAAERRRAERRARPDVDEKLRTASHTIVSEPSEASSLHEAHEWIDVLYDRVGAIRDALDGHDRLRREAEAIAQAHERLRSEVDRARRELEDIDAAFARALMLANDLLSRLRSEASPSHTG
;
A
#
# COMPACT_ATOMS: atom_id res chain seq x y z
N MET A 1 -11.53 -34.98 -12.76
CA MET A 1 -10.31 -35.76 -12.47
C MET A 1 -9.16 -35.10 -13.19
N PRO A 2 -7.98 -34.91 -12.57
CA PRO A 2 -6.83 -34.26 -13.21
C PRO A 2 -6.25 -35.14 -14.32
N ILE A 3 -5.84 -34.52 -15.42
CA ILE A 3 -5.17 -35.20 -16.53
C ILE A 3 -3.67 -35.20 -16.24
N HIS A 4 -3.07 -36.38 -16.23
CA HIS A 4 -1.63 -36.58 -16.04
C HIS A 4 -0.94 -36.81 -17.38
N LEU A 5 0.04 -35.96 -17.70
CA LEU A 5 0.91 -36.09 -18.86
C LEU A 5 2.26 -36.66 -18.42
N VAL A 6 2.59 -37.86 -18.87
CA VAL A 6 3.90 -38.49 -18.69
C VAL A 6 4.76 -38.20 -19.91
N ILE A 7 5.88 -37.50 -19.70
CA ILE A 7 6.86 -37.20 -20.75
C ILE A 7 8.05 -38.13 -20.55
N VAL A 8 8.38 -38.92 -21.57
CA VAL A 8 9.49 -39.90 -21.55
C VAL A 8 10.67 -39.35 -22.35
N ASN A 9 11.88 -39.50 -21.82
CA ASN A 9 13.10 -39.09 -22.51
C ASN A 9 13.27 -39.87 -23.82
N ARG A 10 13.65 -39.17 -24.89
CA ARG A 10 13.92 -39.74 -26.22
C ARG A 10 14.95 -40.87 -26.24
N LEU A 11 15.89 -40.90 -25.28
CA LEU A 11 16.95 -41.90 -25.19
C LEU A 11 16.44 -43.27 -24.68
N HIS A 12 15.19 -43.33 -24.21
CA HIS A 12 14.55 -44.53 -23.67
C HIS A 12 13.18 -44.78 -24.35
N PRO A 13 13.17 -45.11 -25.66
CA PRO A 13 11.94 -45.39 -26.39
C PRO A 13 11.23 -46.66 -25.90
N ASP A 14 11.99 -47.64 -25.41
CA ASP A 14 11.54 -48.86 -24.74
C ASP A 14 10.66 -48.56 -23.51
N VAL A 15 11.12 -47.66 -22.64
CA VAL A 15 10.36 -47.21 -21.47
C VAL A 15 9.06 -46.52 -21.89
N CYS A 16 9.05 -45.85 -23.05
CA CYS A 16 7.84 -45.21 -23.56
C CYS A 16 6.80 -46.23 -24.04
N GLU A 17 7.23 -47.32 -24.67
CA GLU A 17 6.35 -48.41 -25.09
C GLU A 17 5.76 -49.16 -23.90
N ASP A 18 6.59 -49.48 -22.90
CA ASP A 18 6.15 -50.12 -21.65
C ASP A 18 5.12 -49.26 -20.90
N LEU A 19 5.37 -47.96 -20.77
CA LEU A 19 4.44 -47.05 -20.11
C LEU A 19 3.14 -46.88 -20.90
N ARG A 20 3.19 -46.84 -22.23
CA ARG A 20 1.96 -46.82 -23.06
C ARG A 20 1.14 -48.09 -22.90
N ALA A 21 1.78 -49.25 -22.88
CA ALA A 21 1.09 -50.52 -22.66
C ALA A 21 0.45 -50.57 -21.26
N ARG A 22 1.19 -50.10 -20.24
CA ARG A 22 0.74 -50.08 -18.84
C ARG A 22 -0.43 -49.13 -18.59
N PHE A 23 -0.53 -48.02 -19.32
CA PHE A 23 -1.58 -47.01 -19.17
C PHE A 23 -2.63 -47.03 -20.29
N ALA A 24 -2.65 -48.06 -21.14
CA ALA A 24 -3.55 -48.13 -22.30
C ALA A 24 -5.05 -48.05 -21.98
N GLY A 25 -5.45 -48.37 -20.73
CA GLY A 25 -6.83 -48.32 -20.26
C GLY A 25 -7.20 -47.10 -19.41
N ASP A 26 -6.25 -46.18 -19.15
CA ASP A 26 -6.50 -45.01 -18.29
C ASP A 26 -6.61 -43.72 -19.11
N THR A 27 -7.85 -43.24 -19.29
CA THR A 27 -8.14 -42.01 -20.06
C THR A 27 -7.55 -40.75 -19.40
N ASN A 28 -7.18 -40.81 -18.12
CA ASN A 28 -6.60 -39.68 -17.40
C ASN A 28 -5.08 -39.60 -17.54
N VAL A 29 -4.42 -40.59 -18.16
CA VAL A 29 -2.96 -40.64 -18.30
C VAL A 29 -2.57 -40.63 -19.78
N ARG A 30 -1.79 -39.63 -20.19
CA ARG A 30 -1.25 -39.53 -21.54
C ARG A 30 0.26 -39.68 -21.52
N VAL A 31 0.79 -40.68 -22.23
CA VAL A 31 2.24 -40.93 -22.33
C VAL A 31 2.78 -40.45 -23.67
N ILE A 32 3.70 -39.48 -23.65
CA ILE A 32 4.36 -38.94 -24.85
C ILE A 32 5.88 -39.05 -24.76
N LEU A 33 6.52 -39.29 -25.91
CA LEU A 33 7.98 -39.23 -26.02
C LEU A 33 8.41 -37.78 -26.25
N ASP A 34 9.48 -37.33 -25.59
CA ASP A 34 10.07 -36.03 -25.84
C ASP A 34 10.63 -35.94 -27.27
N ARG A 35 9.96 -35.15 -28.11
CA ARG A 35 10.31 -34.94 -29.53
C ARG A 35 11.09 -33.64 -29.79
N ARG A 36 11.58 -32.95 -28.76
CA ARG A 36 12.25 -31.65 -28.91
C ARG A 36 13.62 -31.78 -29.61
N LEU A 37 13.68 -31.67 -30.92
CA LEU A 37 14.95 -31.55 -31.66
C LEU A 37 15.63 -30.22 -31.30
N GLY A 38 16.68 -30.24 -30.50
CA GLY A 38 17.45 -29.07 -30.04
C GLY A 38 18.20 -28.31 -31.16
N ALA A 39 17.87 -28.51 -32.43
CA ALA A 39 18.64 -28.02 -33.57
C ALA A 39 17.81 -27.33 -34.68
N ARG A 40 16.64 -26.73 -34.38
CA ARG A 40 15.91 -25.91 -35.36
C ARG A 40 15.57 -24.51 -34.86
N ARG A 41 16.57 -23.63 -34.89
CA ARG A 41 16.61 -22.35 -35.64
C ARG A 41 17.87 -21.56 -35.26
N ARG A 42 19.02 -21.95 -35.83
CA ARG A 42 20.18 -21.06 -36.00
C ARG A 42 19.94 -20.16 -37.22
N ARG A 43 18.82 -19.43 -37.24
CA ARG A 43 18.51 -18.44 -38.28
C ARG A 43 18.01 -17.16 -37.62
N THR A 44 18.91 -16.18 -37.64
CA THR A 44 18.74 -14.74 -37.37
C THR A 44 18.30 -14.38 -35.94
N ALA A 45 19.10 -13.54 -35.28
CA ALA A 45 18.96 -13.19 -33.87
C ALA A 45 17.51 -12.84 -33.46
N PRO A 46 16.93 -13.46 -32.40
CA PRO A 46 15.57 -13.15 -31.98
C PRO A 46 15.50 -11.79 -31.27
N ALA A 47 14.49 -11.00 -31.62
CA ALA A 47 14.13 -9.78 -30.91
C ALA A 47 13.89 -10.08 -29.40
N ALA A 48 14.19 -9.13 -28.52
CA ALA A 48 14.16 -9.34 -27.05
C ALA A 48 12.81 -9.82 -26.50
N ALA A 49 11.70 -9.59 -27.21
CA ALA A 49 10.38 -10.11 -26.86
C ALA A 49 10.26 -11.63 -27.06
N GLU A 50 10.97 -12.18 -28.06
CA GLU A 50 10.97 -13.60 -28.38
C GLU A 50 11.87 -14.39 -27.42
N ARG A 51 12.97 -13.78 -26.95
CA ARG A 51 13.80 -14.30 -25.84
C ARG A 51 13.00 -14.45 -24.55
N ARG A 52 12.26 -13.42 -24.14
CA ARG A 52 11.41 -13.47 -22.94
C ARG A 52 10.30 -14.53 -23.02
N ARG A 53 9.78 -14.81 -24.23
CA ARG A 53 8.80 -15.90 -24.46
C ARG A 53 9.45 -17.29 -24.52
N ALA A 54 10.73 -17.40 -24.87
CA ALA A 54 11.47 -18.65 -24.86
C ALA A 54 11.86 -19.04 -23.43
N GLU A 55 12.33 -18.08 -22.62
CA GLU A 55 12.64 -18.28 -21.19
C GLU A 55 11.43 -18.77 -20.39
N ARG A 56 10.23 -18.17 -20.58
CA ARG A 56 9.02 -18.63 -19.89
C ARG A 56 8.54 -20.03 -20.28
N ARG A 57 9.02 -20.59 -21.40
CA ARG A 57 8.66 -21.94 -21.88
C ARG A 57 9.74 -22.98 -21.63
N ALA A 58 10.94 -22.55 -21.21
CA ALA A 58 11.94 -23.44 -20.65
C ALA A 58 11.53 -23.74 -19.21
N ARG A 59 11.34 -25.02 -18.87
CA ARG A 59 11.22 -25.47 -17.49
C ARG A 59 12.53 -26.20 -17.16
N PRO A 60 13.57 -25.49 -16.71
CA PRO A 60 14.91 -26.06 -16.54
C PRO A 60 14.88 -27.29 -15.65
N ASP A 61 14.07 -27.26 -14.59
CA ASP A 61 13.93 -28.35 -13.62
C ASP A 61 13.29 -29.61 -14.22
N VAL A 62 12.38 -29.45 -15.18
CA VAL A 62 11.74 -30.57 -15.89
C VAL A 62 12.69 -31.15 -16.92
N ASP A 63 13.43 -30.30 -17.64
CA ASP A 63 14.43 -30.72 -18.61
C ASP A 63 15.62 -31.44 -17.93
N GLU A 64 16.06 -30.97 -16.76
CA GLU A 64 17.14 -31.60 -15.98
C GLU A 64 16.69 -32.92 -15.34
N LYS A 65 15.45 -32.99 -14.85
CA LYS A 65 14.85 -34.26 -14.41
C LYS A 65 14.69 -35.25 -15.55
N LEU A 66 14.33 -34.82 -16.76
CA LEU A 66 14.29 -35.68 -17.95
C LEU A 66 15.67 -36.15 -18.39
N ARG A 67 16.73 -35.37 -18.17
CA ARG A 67 18.11 -35.81 -18.45
C ARG A 67 18.63 -36.84 -17.46
N THR A 68 18.19 -36.75 -16.21
CA THR A 68 18.64 -37.61 -15.10
C THR A 68 17.74 -38.84 -14.91
N ALA A 69 16.45 -38.73 -15.23
CA ALA A 69 15.45 -39.77 -15.09
C ALA A 69 14.78 -40.07 -16.44
N SER A 70 14.43 -41.33 -16.69
CA SER A 70 13.87 -41.76 -17.98
C SER A 70 12.49 -41.15 -18.30
N HIS A 71 11.77 -40.60 -17.31
CA HIS A 71 10.46 -39.94 -17.49
C HIS A 71 10.16 -38.88 -16.42
N THR A 72 9.16 -38.03 -16.67
CA THR A 72 8.61 -37.06 -15.71
C THR A 72 7.10 -36.94 -15.86
N ILE A 73 6.38 -36.61 -14.77
CA ILE A 73 4.92 -36.51 -14.75
C ILE A 73 4.52 -35.05 -14.53
N VAL A 74 3.63 -34.55 -15.38
CA VAL A 74 3.05 -33.21 -15.30
C VAL A 74 1.53 -33.37 -15.17
N SER A 75 0.95 -32.88 -14.08
CA SER A 75 -0.51 -32.86 -13.89
C SER A 75 -1.07 -31.53 -14.35
N GLU A 76 -2.14 -31.52 -15.13
CA GLU A 76 -2.93 -30.30 -15.36
C GLU A 76 -3.84 -30.03 -14.15
N PRO A 77 -3.87 -28.79 -13.63
CA PRO A 77 -4.84 -28.42 -12.60
C PRO A 77 -6.25 -28.57 -13.17
N SER A 78 -7.12 -29.24 -12.42
CA SER A 78 -8.54 -29.35 -12.74
C SER A 78 -9.17 -27.96 -12.87
N GLU A 79 -10.10 -27.75 -13.82
CA GLU A 79 -10.84 -26.48 -13.95
C GLU A 79 -11.45 -26.03 -12.61
N ALA A 80 -11.98 -26.97 -11.81
CA ALA A 80 -12.52 -26.70 -10.48
C ALA A 80 -11.45 -26.17 -9.49
N SER A 81 -10.21 -26.64 -9.59
CA SER A 81 -9.09 -26.14 -8.77
C SER A 81 -8.66 -24.74 -9.23
N SER A 82 -8.68 -24.47 -10.55
CA SER A 82 -8.37 -23.14 -11.08
C SER A 82 -9.45 -22.09 -10.75
N LEU A 83 -10.72 -22.50 -10.69
CA LEU A 83 -11.83 -21.63 -10.28
C LEU A 83 -11.83 -21.36 -8.76
N HIS A 84 -11.49 -22.37 -7.96
CA HIS A 84 -11.34 -22.21 -6.52
C HIS A 84 -10.16 -21.29 -6.18
N GLU A 85 -9.01 -21.48 -6.83
CA GLU A 85 -7.85 -20.59 -6.71
C GLU A 85 -8.17 -19.17 -7.19
N ALA A 86 -8.95 -19.02 -8.26
CA ALA A 86 -9.42 -17.70 -8.71
C ALA A 86 -10.38 -17.04 -7.69
N HIS A 87 -11.27 -17.80 -7.05
CA HIS A 87 -12.13 -17.29 -5.98
C HIS A 87 -11.32 -16.84 -4.76
N GLU A 88 -10.34 -17.63 -4.34
CA GLU A 88 -9.46 -17.28 -3.21
C GLU A 88 -8.69 -15.98 -3.48
N TRP A 89 -8.21 -15.79 -4.71
CA TRP A 89 -7.59 -14.53 -5.13
C TRP A 89 -8.56 -13.34 -5.13
N ILE A 90 -9.81 -13.55 -5.49
CA ILE A 90 -10.86 -12.53 -5.47
C ILE A 90 -11.21 -12.13 -4.03
N ASP A 91 -11.31 -13.10 -3.11
CA ASP A 91 -11.59 -12.83 -1.70
C ASP A 91 -10.46 -12.02 -1.04
N VAL A 92 -9.19 -12.38 -1.31
CA VAL A 92 -8.03 -11.61 -0.85
C VAL A 92 -8.03 -10.19 -1.43
N LEU A 93 -8.45 -10.03 -2.69
CA LEU A 93 -8.57 -8.71 -3.30
C LEU A 93 -9.65 -7.87 -2.61
N TYR A 94 -10.83 -8.45 -2.35
CA TYR A 94 -11.92 -7.76 -1.67
C TYR A 94 -11.55 -7.34 -0.25
N ASP A 95 -10.89 -8.22 0.51
CA ASP A 95 -10.38 -7.91 1.85
C ASP A 95 -9.41 -6.72 1.82
N ARG A 96 -8.43 -6.74 0.89
CA ARG A 96 -7.47 -5.64 0.74
C ARG A 96 -8.12 -4.34 0.30
N VAL A 97 -9.08 -4.37 -0.63
CA VAL A 97 -9.81 -3.18 -1.07
C VAL A 97 -10.64 -2.61 0.10
N GLY A 98 -11.24 -3.47 0.91
CA GLY A 98 -11.92 -3.09 2.14
C GLY A 98 -10.99 -2.37 3.11
N ALA A 99 -9.82 -2.94 3.40
CA ALA A 99 -8.83 -2.34 4.29
C ALA A 99 -8.34 -0.96 3.79
N ILE A 100 -8.17 -0.80 2.47
CA ILE A 100 -7.81 0.51 1.88
C ILE A 100 -8.93 1.53 2.09
N ARG A 101 -10.18 1.13 1.85
CA ARG A 101 -11.34 2.02 2.07
C ARG A 101 -11.41 2.46 3.53
N ASP A 102 -11.31 1.52 4.46
CA ASP A 102 -11.39 1.82 5.90
C ASP A 102 -10.25 2.76 6.34
N ALA A 103 -9.05 2.62 5.77
CA ALA A 103 -7.94 3.52 6.02
C ALA A 103 -8.20 4.94 5.47
N LEU A 104 -8.81 5.07 4.30
CA LEU A 104 -9.19 6.36 3.71
C LEU A 104 -10.29 7.04 4.53
N ASP A 105 -11.31 6.30 4.95
CA ASP A 105 -12.38 6.81 5.82
C ASP A 105 -11.81 7.28 7.17
N GLY A 106 -10.84 6.53 7.72
CA GLY A 106 -10.08 6.92 8.91
C GLY A 106 -9.29 8.21 8.71
N HIS A 107 -8.64 8.39 7.56
CA HIS A 107 -7.92 9.62 7.23
C HIS A 107 -8.87 10.84 7.15
N ASP A 108 -10.00 10.69 6.45
CA ASP A 108 -11.00 11.76 6.31
C ASP A 108 -11.64 12.13 7.64
N ARG A 109 -11.79 11.16 8.55
CA ARG A 109 -12.22 11.42 9.92
C ARG A 109 -11.18 12.24 10.69
N LEU A 110 -9.93 11.81 10.70
CA LEU A 110 -8.85 12.52 11.41
C LEU A 110 -8.65 13.94 10.88
N ARG A 111 -8.80 14.12 9.57
CA ARG A 111 -8.76 15.44 8.95
C ARG A 111 -9.85 16.37 9.49
N ARG A 112 -11.10 15.88 9.58
CA ARG A 112 -12.21 16.66 10.15
C ARG A 112 -11.99 16.99 11.63
N GLU A 113 -11.47 16.05 12.41
CA GLU A 113 -11.13 16.29 13.82
C GLU A 113 -10.02 17.36 13.95
N ALA A 114 -8.98 17.29 13.11
CA ALA A 114 -7.91 18.29 13.09
C ALA A 114 -8.42 19.69 12.69
N GLU A 115 -9.30 19.78 11.70
CA GLU A 115 -9.94 21.04 11.30
C GLU A 115 -10.80 21.61 12.43
N ALA A 116 -11.55 20.77 13.15
CA ALA A 116 -12.34 21.21 14.30
C ALA A 116 -11.46 21.73 15.44
N ILE A 117 -10.34 21.05 15.74
CA ILE A 117 -9.37 21.51 16.73
C ILE A 117 -8.75 22.85 16.31
N ALA A 118 -8.38 23.00 15.03
CA ALA A 118 -7.83 24.26 14.52
C ALA A 118 -8.82 25.41 14.66
N GLN A 119 -10.11 25.19 14.35
CA GLN A 119 -11.15 26.18 14.55
C GLN A 119 -11.34 26.55 16.02
N ALA A 120 -11.31 25.57 16.92
CA ALA A 120 -11.42 25.83 18.36
C ALA A 120 -10.22 26.64 18.89
N HIS A 121 -9.01 26.32 18.43
CA HIS A 121 -7.81 27.05 18.79
C HIS A 121 -7.84 28.50 18.29
N GLU A 122 -8.31 28.74 17.08
CA GLU A 122 -8.46 30.10 16.55
C GLU A 122 -9.49 30.91 17.35
N ARG A 123 -10.60 30.29 17.78
CA ARG A 123 -11.57 30.94 18.68
C ARG A 123 -10.93 31.33 20.00
N LEU A 124 -10.22 30.41 20.66
CA LEU A 124 -9.52 30.71 21.91
C LEU A 124 -8.49 31.82 21.74
N ARG A 125 -7.73 31.85 20.63
CA ARG A 125 -6.83 32.97 20.33
C ARG A 125 -7.56 34.29 20.23
N SER A 126 -8.69 34.33 19.53
CA SER A 126 -9.50 35.54 19.40
C SER A 126 -10.04 36.03 20.75
N GLU A 127 -10.40 35.12 21.65
CA GLU A 127 -10.81 35.43 23.02
C GLU A 127 -9.66 35.99 23.85
N VAL A 128 -8.47 35.36 23.75
CA VAL A 128 -7.26 35.84 24.44
C VAL A 128 -6.87 37.23 23.95
N ASP A 129 -6.89 37.47 22.63
CA ASP A 129 -6.59 38.77 22.04
C ASP A 129 -7.61 39.83 22.47
N ARG A 130 -8.88 39.45 22.60
CA ARG A 130 -9.92 40.34 23.11
C ARG A 130 -9.66 40.70 24.57
N ALA A 131 -9.44 39.69 25.43
CA ALA A 131 -9.19 39.91 26.85
C ALA A 131 -7.94 40.79 27.06
N ARG A 132 -6.90 40.59 26.25
CA ARG A 132 -5.71 41.43 26.27
C ARG A 132 -6.02 42.90 25.97
N ARG A 133 -6.84 43.18 24.93
CA ARG A 133 -7.25 44.56 24.63
C ARG A 133 -8.06 45.18 25.75
N GLU A 134 -8.97 44.42 26.35
CA GLU A 134 -9.75 44.88 27.51
C GLU A 134 -8.84 45.26 28.69
N LEU A 135 -7.77 44.49 28.94
CA LEU A 135 -6.76 44.85 29.95
C LEU A 135 -5.99 46.13 29.58
N GLU A 136 -5.56 46.27 28.32
CA GLU A 136 -4.87 47.48 27.85
C GLU A 136 -5.76 48.74 28.00
N ASP A 137 -7.06 48.62 27.73
CA ASP A 137 -8.03 49.71 27.93
C ASP A 137 -8.20 50.08 29.41
N ILE A 138 -8.23 49.07 30.30
CA ILE A 138 -8.28 49.25 31.75
C ILE A 138 -7.01 49.95 32.26
N ASP A 139 -5.83 49.50 31.83
CA ASP A 139 -4.55 50.11 32.19
C ASP A 139 -4.49 51.58 31.75
N ALA A 140 -4.96 51.87 30.54
CA ALA A 140 -5.06 53.24 30.04
C ALA A 140 -6.04 54.09 30.88
N ALA A 141 -7.15 53.50 31.35
CA ALA A 141 -8.09 54.19 32.23
C ALA A 141 -7.48 54.48 33.61
N PHE A 142 -6.76 53.53 34.21
CA PHE A 142 -6.04 53.75 35.46
C PHE A 142 -4.98 54.84 35.33
N ALA A 143 -4.18 54.83 34.25
CA ALA A 143 -3.19 55.87 34.00
C ALA A 143 -3.81 57.28 33.93
N ARG A 144 -4.97 57.42 33.27
CA ARG A 144 -5.72 58.69 33.22
C ARG A 144 -6.22 59.11 34.60
N ALA A 145 -6.78 58.18 35.39
CA ALA A 145 -7.27 58.47 36.73
C ALA A 145 -6.14 58.90 37.68
N LEU A 146 -4.99 58.24 37.61
CA LEU A 146 -3.77 58.62 38.34
C LEU A 146 -3.30 60.03 37.98
N MET A 147 -3.29 60.36 36.68
CA MET A 147 -2.92 61.70 36.21
C MET A 147 -3.86 62.79 36.77
N LEU A 148 -5.18 62.54 36.75
CA LEU A 148 -6.17 63.47 37.31
C LEU A 148 -6.03 63.62 38.83
N ALA A 149 -5.83 62.52 39.55
CA ALA A 149 -5.62 62.55 40.99
C ALA A 149 -4.36 63.34 41.36
N ASN A 150 -3.27 63.16 40.62
CA ASN A 150 -2.03 63.88 40.84
C ASN A 150 -2.14 65.39 40.53
N ASP A 151 -2.89 65.77 39.48
CA ASP A 151 -3.18 67.18 39.17
C ASP A 151 -3.97 67.84 40.33
N LEU A 152 -5.02 67.17 40.81
CA LEU A 152 -5.81 67.64 41.96
C LEU A 152 -4.95 67.82 43.23
N LEU A 153 -4.12 66.82 43.56
CA LEU A 153 -3.21 66.89 44.69
C LEU A 153 -2.20 68.05 44.56
N SER A 154 -1.69 68.29 43.35
CA SER A 154 -0.76 69.37 43.08
C SER A 154 -1.40 70.75 43.27
N ARG A 155 -2.66 70.92 42.81
CA ARG A 155 -3.43 72.15 43.01
C ARG A 155 -3.67 72.44 44.48
N LEU A 156 -4.15 71.44 45.25
CA LEU A 156 -4.36 71.58 46.69
C LEU A 156 -3.07 71.95 47.44
N ARG A 157 -1.93 71.35 47.07
CA ARG A 157 -0.63 71.68 47.68
C ARG A 157 -0.15 73.09 47.34
N SER A 158 -0.44 73.57 46.12
CA SER A 158 -0.10 74.93 45.70
C SER A 158 -0.95 75.99 46.42
N GLU A 159 -2.23 75.73 46.67
CA GLU A 159 -3.11 76.60 47.45
C GLU A 159 -2.72 76.64 48.93
N ALA A 160 -2.21 75.52 49.48
CA ALA A 160 -1.75 75.43 50.86
C ALA A 160 -0.39 76.11 51.14
N SER A 161 0.26 76.67 50.11
CA SER A 161 1.55 77.39 50.25
C SER A 161 1.41 78.90 49.98
N PRO A 162 0.81 79.70 50.87
CA PRO A 162 0.90 81.15 50.77
C PRO A 162 2.23 81.64 51.37
N SER A 163 3.05 82.25 50.51
CA SER A 163 4.02 83.32 50.79
C SER A 163 4.41 83.55 52.26
N HIS A 164 5.50 82.93 52.71
CA HIS A 164 6.39 83.58 53.68
C HIS A 164 7.17 84.68 52.94
N THR A 165 6.61 85.89 52.95
CA THR A 165 7.34 87.14 52.70
C THR A 165 6.67 88.20 53.57
N GLY A 166 7.41 88.69 54.57
CA GLY A 166 6.97 89.67 55.55
C GLY A 166 7.56 89.36 56.91
#